data_AF-E2A2F0-F1
#
_entry.id   AF-E2A2F0-F1
#
_cell.length_a   1.000
_cell.length_b   1.000
_cell.length_c   1.000
_cell.angle_alpha   90.00
_cell.angle_beta   90.00
_cell.angle_gamma   90.00
#
_symmetry.space_group_name_H-M   'P 1'
#
loop_
_entity.id
_entity.type
_entity.pdbx_description
1 polymer ?
#
loop_
_entity_poly.entity_id
_entity_poly.type
_entity_poly.pdbx_seq_one_letter_code
_entity_poly.pdbx_strand_id
1 'polypeptide(L)' 'MDKIECLAVIKYFVIKGLSPTKIKNELNSTLGDSSPSFSAVKKWAAEFKRSSIY' A
#
# COMPACT_ATOMS: atom_id res chain seq x y z
N MET A 1 -13.72 1.78 0.90
CA MET A 1 -12.62 2.24 0.04
C MET A 1 -12.57 1.30 -1.14
N ASP A 2 -12.73 1.84 -2.33
CA ASP A 2 -12.69 1.05 -3.54
C ASP A 2 -11.28 0.50 -3.80
N LYS A 3 -11.21 -0.57 -4.59
CA LYS A 3 -9.94 -1.20 -4.94
C LYS A 3 -8.97 -0.17 -5.52
N ILE A 4 -9.44 0.72 -6.39
CA ILE A 4 -8.60 1.74 -7.05
C ILE A 4 -8.05 2.74 -6.03
N GLU A 5 -8.88 3.21 -5.10
CA GLU A 5 -8.45 4.13 -4.03
C GLU A 5 -7.37 3.51 -3.15
N CYS A 6 -7.56 2.25 -2.76
CA CYS A 6 -6.58 1.51 -1.96
C CYS A 6 -5.23 1.38 -2.69
N LEU A 7 -5.26 1.09 -3.99
CA LEU A 7 -4.05 1.01 -4.82
C LEU A 7 -3.34 2.35 -4.95
N ALA A 8 -4.09 3.45 -5.11
CA ALA A 8 -3.52 4.80 -5.18
C ALA A 8 -2.80 5.16 -3.87
N VAL A 9 -3.40 4.85 -2.72
CA VAL A 9 -2.78 5.09 -1.40
C VAL A 9 -1.52 4.25 -1.21
N ILE A 10 -1.55 2.96 -1.56
CA ILE A 10 -0.35 2.10 -1.49
C ILE A 10 0.75 2.66 -2.40
N LYS A 11 0.42 3.04 -3.64
CA LYS A 11 1.38 3.64 -4.59
C LYS A 11 2.01 4.91 -4.03
N TYR A 12 1.21 5.80 -3.44
CA TYR A 12 1.68 7.03 -2.81
C TYR A 12 2.73 6.74 -1.72
N PHE A 13 2.46 5.78 -0.84
CA PHE A 13 3.42 5.43 0.22
C PHE A 13 4.69 4.74 -0.31
N VAL A 14 4.59 3.95 -1.38
CA VAL A 14 5.76 3.37 -2.06
C VAL A 14 6.64 4.46 -2.65
N ILE A 15 6.05 5.47 -3.29
CA ILE A 15 6.78 6.65 -3.82
C ILE A 15 7.48 7.41 -2.68
N LYS A 16 6.84 7.52 -1.51
CA LYS A 16 7.46 8.07 -0.28
C LYS A 16 8.57 7.19 0.33
N GLY A 17 8.81 5.99 -0.20
CA GLY A 17 9.85 5.08 0.28
C GLY A 17 9.48 4.27 1.52
N LEU A 18 8.18 4.14 1.86
CA LEU A 18 7.77 3.32 2.99
C LEU A 18 7.92 1.83 2.67
N SER A 19 8.29 1.05 3.69
CA SER A 19 8.26 -0.41 3.61
C SER A 19 6.82 -0.93 3.70
N PRO A 20 6.49 -2.10 3.12
CA PRO A 20 5.14 -2.67 3.18
C PRO A 20 4.58 -2.79 4.61
N THR A 21 5.43 -3.07 5.60
CA THR A 21 5.03 -3.13 7.01
C THR A 21 4.57 -1.76 7.53
N LYS A 22 5.30 -0.69 7.23
CA LYS A 22 4.90 0.67 7.61
C LYS A 22 3.60 1.06 6.90
N ILE A 23 3.46 0.76 5.62
CA ILE A 23 2.22 0.99 4.85
C ILE A 23 1.03 0.28 5.51
N LYS A 24 1.20 -0.99 5.92
CA LYS A 24 0.13 -1.73 6.59
C LYS A 24 -0.23 -1.12 7.94
N ASN A 25 0.74 -0.65 8.72
CA ASN A 25 0.47 0.00 10.00
C ASN A 25 -0.30 1.30 9.82
N GLU A 26 0.09 2.15 8.86
CA GLU A 26 -0.65 3.38 8.51
C GLU A 26 -2.09 3.08 8.08
N LEU A 27 -2.27 2.09 7.20
CA LEU A 27 -3.59 1.68 6.73
C LEU A 27 -4.45 1.09 7.87
N ASN A 28 -3.86 0.32 8.78
CA ASN A 28 -4.56 -0.19 9.97
C ASN A 28 -4.96 0.94 10.92
N SER A 29 -4.05 1.88 11.17
CA SER A 29 -4.31 3.02 12.07
C SER A 29 -5.43 3.92 11.54
N THR A 30 -5.61 4.00 10.21
CA THR A 30 -6.61 4.87 9.58
C THR A 30 -7.93 4.14 9.30
N LEU A 31 -7.87 2.90 8.81
CA LEU A 31 -9.03 2.16 8.30
C LEU A 31 -9.51 1.03 9.22
N GLY A 32 -8.72 0.66 10.24
CA GLY A 32 -9.04 -0.45 11.14
C GLY A 32 -9.34 -1.74 10.37
N ASP A 33 -10.53 -2.30 10.59
CA ASP A 33 -11.00 -3.54 9.96
C ASP A 33 -11.24 -3.42 8.44
N SER A 34 -11.41 -2.19 7.93
CA SER A 34 -11.54 -1.93 6.49
C SER A 34 -10.18 -1.92 5.77
N SER A 35 -9.08 -2.13 6.49
CA SER A 35 -7.72 -2.12 5.94
C SER A 35 -7.48 -3.36 5.06
N PRO A 36 -6.85 -3.20 3.87
CA PRO A 36 -6.52 -4.32 3.00
C PRO A 36 -5.59 -5.32 3.71
N SER A 37 -5.68 -6.60 3.35
CA SER A 37 -4.80 -7.62 3.92
C SER A 37 -3.32 -7.29 3.70
N PHE A 38 -2.46 -7.73 4.63
CA PHE A 38 -1.02 -7.49 4.50
C PHE A 38 -0.42 -8.10 3.23
N SER A 39 -0.95 -9.25 2.78
CA SER A 39 -0.55 -9.89 1.52
C SER A 39 -0.86 -9.02 0.31
N ALA A 40 -2.02 -8.35 0.28
CA ALA A 40 -2.36 -7.40 -0.77
C ALA A 40 -1.40 -6.20 -0.77
N VAL A 41 -1.14 -5.60 0.40
CA VAL A 41 -0.18 -4.48 0.53
C VAL A 41 1.20 -4.88 0.01
N LYS A 42 1.70 -6.05 0.39
CA LYS A 42 3.03 -6.54 -0.04
C LYS A 42 3.10 -6.78 -1.55
N LYS A 43 2.05 -7.39 -2.15
CA LYS A 43 1.97 -7.61 -3.60
C LYS A 43 2.06 -6.29 -4.35
N TRP A 44 1.18 -5.35 -4.04
CA TRP A 44 1.10 -4.08 -4.76
C TRP A 44 2.31 -3.19 -4.51
N ALA A 45 2.87 -3.19 -3.29
CA ALA A 45 4.11 -2.48 -3.01
C ALA A 45 5.28 -2.99 -3.87
N ALA A 46 5.38 -4.31 -4.08
CA ALA A 46 6.40 -4.89 -4.95
C ALA A 46 6.17 -4.53 -6.43
N GLU A 47 4.93 -4.61 -6.90
CA GLU A 47 4.57 -4.22 -8.27
C GLU A 47 4.87 -2.75 -8.55
N PHE A 48 4.49 -1.83 -7.65
CA PHE A 48 4.76 -0.39 -7.81
C PHE A 48 6.25 -0.07 -7.72
N LYS A 49 7.00 -0.74 -6.83
CA LYS A 49 8.45 -0.56 -6.74
C LYS A 49 9.15 -1.01 -8.04
N ARG A 50 8.66 -2.07 -8.68
CA ARG A 50 9.18 -2.54 -9.97
C ARG A 50 8.83 -1.59 -11.12
N SER A 51 7.62 -1.04 -11.11
CA SER A 51 7.15 -0.11 -12.15
C SER A 51 7.74 1.29 -12.04
N SER A 52 8.22 1.70 -10.86
CA SER A 52 8.82 3.02 -10.62
C SER A 52 10.28 3.15 -11.10
N ILE A 53 10.84 2.11 -11.73
CA ILE A 53 12.22 2.11 -12.29
C ILE A 53 12.22 2.53 -13.78
N TYR A 54 11.16 3.17 -14.26
CA TYR A 54 11.10 3.85 -15.57
C TYR A 54 10.52 5.25 -15.41
#